data_AF-A0A179HKV2-F1
#
_entry.id   AF-A0A179HKV2-F1
#
_cell.length_a   1.000
_cell.length_b   1.000
_cell.length_c   1.000
_cell.angle_alpha   90.00
_cell.angle_beta   90.00
_cell.angle_gamma   90.00
#
_symmetry.space_group_name_H-M   'P 1'
#
loop_
_entity.id
_entity.type
_entity.pdbx_description
1 polymer ?
#
loop_
_entity_poly.entity_id
_entity_poly.type
_entity_poly.pdbx_seq_one_letter_code
_entity_poly.pdbx_strand_id
1 'polypeptide(L)'
;MSVNNDDVPMGDVDARNDHHLPLSTDEQRALDLYDTLQKLRVEIALLNAQLANASESQSSDDIPEQTRQDLLDARAMFKLRQDAVDTVMIANPVLKAVHNGTDATPVERHVYAPFRDDAAIAVSKHASAVETTLGESTRVQADTALTVARNVELVAELLDLAAQVEERKRGHLNDARSQGEVRRLEEQVRLSKRRWQVVKGLSSGIVAGSGVDWARDDELRDMVLDPDDDDDP
;
A
#
# COMPACT_ATOMS: atom_id res chain seq x y z
N MET A 1 54.30 17.74 -43.46
CA MET A 1 53.39 16.73 -44.05
C MET A 1 53.07 15.76 -42.94
N SER A 2 52.07 16.05 -42.12
CA SER A 2 50.63 15.81 -42.37
C SER A 2 50.26 14.34 -42.20
N VAL A 3 49.79 14.05 -40.98
CA VAL A 3 48.60 13.28 -40.54
C VAL A 3 48.12 12.11 -41.40
N ASN A 4 47.91 10.95 -40.74
CA ASN A 4 46.66 10.17 -40.67
C ASN A 4 46.98 8.83 -39.99
N ASN A 5 47.04 8.79 -38.65
CA ASN A 5 45.96 8.27 -37.79
C ASN A 5 44.61 8.06 -38.49
N ASP A 6 44.44 6.89 -39.10
CA ASP A 6 43.11 6.33 -39.34
C ASP A 6 42.67 5.60 -38.06
N ASP A 7 42.31 6.38 -37.04
CA ASP A 7 41.37 5.93 -36.01
C ASP A 7 40.03 5.72 -36.73
N VAL A 8 39.73 4.47 -37.07
CA VAL A 8 38.39 4.09 -37.49
C VAL A 8 37.52 4.19 -36.24
N PRO A 9 36.53 5.10 -36.20
CA PRO A 9 35.60 5.15 -35.09
C PRO A 9 34.82 3.84 -35.07
N MET A 10 34.99 3.07 -34.01
CA MET A 10 34.05 2.02 -33.61
C MET A 10 32.71 2.73 -33.38
N GLY A 11 31.93 2.83 -34.45
CA GLY A 11 30.55 3.30 -34.35
C GLY A 11 29.85 2.40 -33.35
N ASP A 12 29.23 3.05 -32.37
CA ASP A 12 28.21 2.45 -31.52
C ASP A 12 27.16 1.81 -32.44
N VAL A 13 27.35 0.53 -32.71
CA VAL A 13 26.28 -0.31 -33.22
C VAL A 13 25.41 -0.53 -32.00
N ASP A 14 24.41 0.33 -31.86
CA ASP A 14 23.16 0.05 -31.15
C ASP A 14 22.55 -1.25 -31.71
N ALA A 15 23.20 -2.38 -31.45
CA ALA A 15 22.67 -3.72 -31.64
C ALA A 15 21.80 -4.04 -30.42
N ARG A 16 20.85 -3.14 -30.13
CA ARG A 16 19.57 -3.49 -29.52
C ARG A 16 18.60 -3.94 -30.61
N ASN A 17 19.12 -4.53 -31.69
CA ASN A 17 18.31 -5.23 -32.68
C ASN A 17 17.88 -6.54 -32.04
N ASP A 18 16.76 -6.49 -31.31
CA ASP A 18 15.66 -7.43 -31.46
C ASP A 18 16.09 -8.76 -32.08
N HIS A 19 16.58 -9.67 -31.23
CA HIS A 19 16.83 -11.06 -31.60
C HIS A 19 15.52 -11.83 -31.80
N HIS A 20 14.58 -11.25 -32.55
CA HIS A 20 13.44 -11.96 -33.08
C HIS A 20 13.95 -12.79 -34.24
N LEU A 21 13.71 -14.10 -34.19
CA LEU A 21 13.67 -14.88 -35.42
C LEU A 21 12.76 -14.10 -36.39
N PRO A 22 13.13 -13.93 -37.67
CA PRO A 22 12.24 -13.30 -38.63
C PRO A 22 11.05 -14.23 -38.86
N LEU A 23 10.06 -14.14 -37.97
CA LEU A 23 8.82 -14.88 -38.04
C LEU A 23 8.01 -14.34 -39.21
N SER A 24 7.44 -15.24 -39.99
CA SER A 24 6.44 -14.86 -40.98
C SER A 24 5.28 -14.15 -40.30
N THR A 25 4.60 -13.26 -41.02
CA THR A 25 3.40 -12.55 -40.51
C THR A 25 2.34 -13.52 -40.00
N ASP A 26 2.25 -14.71 -40.60
CA ASP A 26 1.32 -15.77 -40.18
C ASP A 26 1.77 -16.46 -38.89
N GLU A 27 3.08 -16.64 -38.68
CA GLU A 27 3.65 -17.23 -37.47
C GLU A 27 3.49 -16.29 -36.28
N GLN A 28 3.74 -15.00 -36.48
CA GLN A 28 3.53 -13.99 -35.45
C GLN A 28 2.05 -13.90 -35.05
N ARG A 29 1.14 -13.94 -36.03
CA ARG A 29 -0.30 -14.00 -35.78
C ARG A 29 -0.71 -15.26 -35.00
N ALA A 30 -0.11 -16.41 -35.30
CA ALA A 30 -0.39 -17.65 -34.59
C ALA A 30 0.06 -17.58 -33.11
N LEU A 31 1.21 -16.95 -32.83
CA LEU A 31 1.67 -16.71 -31.46
C LEU A 31 0.79 -15.73 -30.71
N ASP A 32 0.38 -14.62 -31.33
CA ASP A 32 -0.54 -13.66 -30.72
C ASP A 32 -1.89 -14.30 -30.38
N LEU A 33 -2.39 -15.18 -31.26
CA LEU A 33 -3.60 -15.98 -31.04
C LEU A 33 -3.42 -16.98 -29.89
N TYR A 34 -2.25 -17.62 -29.78
CA TYR A 34 -1.94 -18.50 -28.66
C TYR A 34 -1.92 -17.72 -27.33
N ASP A 35 -1.28 -16.56 -27.29
CA ASP A 35 -1.20 -15.71 -26.10
C ASP A 35 -2.58 -15.20 -25.66
N THR A 36 -3.42 -14.80 -26.62
CA THR A 36 -4.81 -14.43 -26.32
C THR A 36 -5.63 -15.62 -25.83
N LEU A 37 -5.42 -16.82 -26.40
CA LEU A 37 -6.08 -18.04 -25.92
C LEU A 37 -5.67 -18.38 -24.49
N GLN A 38 -4.39 -18.26 -24.15
CA GLN A 38 -3.91 -18.49 -22.78
C GLN A 38 -4.51 -17.47 -21.79
N LYS A 39 -4.57 -16.19 -22.15
CA LYS A 39 -5.23 -15.15 -21.35
C LYS A 39 -6.71 -15.48 -21.10
N LEU A 40 -7.44 -15.84 -22.16
CA LEU A 40 -8.86 -16.21 -22.05
C LEU A 40 -9.07 -17.47 -21.20
N ARG A 41 -8.17 -18.46 -21.26
CA ARG A 41 -8.27 -19.65 -20.39
C ARG A 41 -8.14 -19.31 -18.92
N VAL A 42 -7.24 -18.40 -18.56
CA VAL A 42 -7.08 -17.92 -17.18
C VAL A 42 -8.32 -17.13 -16.75
N GLU A 43 -8.85 -16.28 -17.61
CA GLU A 43 -10.07 -15.50 -17.34
C GLU A 43 -11.29 -16.42 -17.13
N ILE A 44 -11.47 -17.43 -17.98
CA ILE A 44 -12.53 -18.44 -17.82
C ILE A 44 -12.36 -19.21 -16.52
N ALA A 45 -11.13 -19.62 -16.17
CA ALA A 45 -10.87 -20.29 -14.91
C ALA A 45 -11.22 -19.40 -13.69
N LEU A 46 -10.92 -18.10 -13.76
CA LEU A 46 -11.27 -17.13 -12.73
C LEU A 46 -12.79 -16.94 -12.62
N LEU A 47 -13.48 -16.75 -13.75
CA LEU A 47 -14.93 -16.59 -13.79
C LEU A 47 -15.66 -17.84 -13.28
N ASN A 48 -15.17 -19.04 -13.63
CA ASN A 48 -15.73 -20.29 -13.12
C ASN A 48 -15.53 -20.44 -11.61
N ALA A 49 -14.36 -20.06 -11.08
CA ALA A 49 -14.13 -20.05 -9.64
C ALA A 49 -15.03 -19.04 -8.93
N GLN A 50 -15.24 -17.85 -9.51
CA GLN A 50 -16.17 -16.85 -8.96
C GLN A 50 -17.63 -17.32 -9.00
N LEU A 51 -18.05 -17.98 -10.08
CA LEU A 51 -19.41 -18.52 -10.21
C LEU A 51 -19.65 -19.67 -9.24
N ALA A 52 -18.66 -20.54 -9.03
CA ALA A 52 -18.71 -21.59 -8.01
C ALA A 52 -18.87 -20.97 -6.61
N ASN A 53 -18.09 -19.93 -6.28
CA ASN A 53 -18.20 -19.22 -5.02
C ASN A 53 -19.54 -18.49 -4.85
N ALA A 54 -20.07 -17.86 -5.92
CA ALA A 54 -21.34 -17.13 -5.89
C ALA A 54 -22.55 -18.06 -5.77
N SER A 55 -22.47 -19.27 -6.31
CA SER A 55 -23.53 -20.28 -6.22
C SER A 55 -23.63 -20.92 -4.83
N GLU A 56 -22.54 -20.91 -4.06
CA GLU A 56 -22.50 -21.37 -2.65
C GLU A 56 -22.85 -20.25 -1.64
N SER A 57 -22.92 -18.99 -2.08
CA SER A 57 -23.15 -17.81 -1.24
C SER A 57 -24.64 -17.50 -1.00
N GLN A 58 -25.47 -18.51 -0.68
CA GLN A 58 -26.82 -18.27 -0.11
C GLN A 58 -26.84 -18.21 1.43
N SER A 59 -25.68 -18.24 2.10
CA SER A 59 -25.62 -17.90 3.52
C SER A 59 -24.23 -17.45 3.98
N SER A 60 -24.15 -16.21 4.47
CA SER A 60 -23.12 -15.68 5.38
C SER A 60 -21.69 -15.46 4.85
N ASP A 61 -21.08 -14.42 5.40
CA ASP A 61 -19.82 -13.72 5.08
C ASP A 61 -18.51 -14.55 5.25
N ASP A 62 -18.61 -15.87 5.35
CA ASP A 62 -17.46 -16.76 5.54
C ASP A 62 -17.41 -17.79 4.40
N ILE A 63 -16.56 -17.53 3.40
CA ILE A 63 -16.17 -18.57 2.44
C ILE A 63 -15.56 -19.72 3.27
N PRO A 64 -16.11 -20.95 3.22
CA PRO A 64 -15.57 -22.07 3.95
C PRO A 64 -14.09 -22.25 3.60
N GLU A 65 -13.22 -22.46 4.59
CA GLU A 65 -11.80 -22.72 4.38
C GLU A 65 -11.57 -23.89 3.39
N GLN A 66 -12.49 -24.84 3.34
CA GLN A 66 -12.48 -25.94 2.36
C GLN A 66 -12.62 -25.46 0.92
N THR A 67 -13.57 -24.55 0.63
CA THR A 67 -13.74 -23.99 -0.72
C THR A 67 -12.52 -23.16 -1.16
N ARG A 68 -11.88 -22.44 -0.23
CA ARG A 68 -10.62 -21.73 -0.50
C ARG A 68 -9.50 -22.70 -0.86
N GLN A 69 -9.38 -23.78 -0.10
CA GLN A 69 -8.38 -24.81 -0.32
C GLN A 69 -8.60 -25.54 -1.65
N ASP A 70 -9.85 -25.88 -1.98
CA ASP A 70 -10.21 -26.49 -3.26
C ASP A 70 -9.92 -25.58 -4.46
N LEU A 71 -10.14 -24.26 -4.34
CA LEU A 71 -9.77 -23.29 -5.36
C LEU A 71 -8.25 -23.22 -5.54
N LEU A 72 -7.49 -23.19 -4.44
CA LEU A 72 -6.04 -23.19 -4.47
C LEU A 72 -5.48 -24.47 -5.11
N ASP A 73 -6.06 -25.63 -4.79
CA ASP A 73 -5.69 -26.92 -5.36
C ASP A 73 -6.03 -27.00 -6.85
N ALA A 74 -7.20 -26.52 -7.26
CA ALA A 74 -7.57 -26.44 -8.68
C ALA A 74 -6.62 -25.51 -9.46
N ARG A 75 -6.22 -24.38 -8.87
CA ARG A 75 -5.25 -23.45 -9.44
C ARG A 75 -3.86 -24.08 -9.56
N ALA A 76 -3.41 -24.78 -8.52
CA ALA A 76 -2.14 -25.49 -8.53
C ALA A 76 -2.13 -26.59 -9.61
N MET A 77 -3.20 -27.38 -9.72
CA MET A 77 -3.35 -28.43 -10.72
C MET A 77 -3.43 -27.88 -12.15
N PHE A 78 -4.09 -26.73 -12.35
CA PHE A 78 -4.10 -26.06 -13.65
C PHE A 78 -2.70 -25.59 -14.06
N LYS A 79 -1.99 -24.91 -13.15
CA LYS A 79 -0.61 -24.48 -13.39
C LYS A 79 0.30 -25.66 -13.71
N LEU A 80 0.22 -26.73 -12.93
CA LEU A 80 1.07 -27.91 -13.13
C LEU A 80 0.81 -28.60 -14.47
N ARG A 81 -0.45 -28.62 -14.94
CA ARG A 81 -0.79 -29.09 -16.30
C ARG A 81 -0.24 -28.18 -17.38
N GLN A 82 -0.35 -26.87 -17.20
CA GLN A 82 0.22 -25.89 -18.13
C GLN A 82 1.74 -26.03 -18.22
N ASP A 83 2.42 -26.05 -17.07
CA ASP A 83 3.87 -26.22 -16.98
C ASP A 83 4.33 -27.54 -17.62
N ALA A 84 3.57 -28.63 -17.44
CA ALA A 84 3.86 -29.91 -18.08
C ALA A 84 3.73 -29.85 -19.60
N VAL A 85 2.67 -29.21 -20.12
CA VAL A 85 2.48 -29.01 -21.57
C VAL A 85 3.60 -28.14 -22.13
N ASP A 86 3.91 -27.02 -21.46
CA ASP A 86 4.97 -26.10 -21.89
C ASP A 86 6.34 -26.79 -21.86
N THR A 87 6.61 -27.60 -20.84
CA THR A 87 7.83 -28.42 -20.77
C THR A 87 7.92 -29.40 -21.93
N VAL A 88 6.83 -30.08 -22.30
CA VAL A 88 6.84 -31.01 -23.46
C VAL A 88 7.02 -30.24 -24.77
N MET A 89 6.36 -29.09 -24.91
CA MET A 89 6.42 -28.24 -26.12
C MET A 89 7.80 -27.60 -26.31
N ILE A 90 8.53 -27.30 -25.24
CA ILE A 90 9.89 -26.71 -25.30
C ILE A 90 10.97 -27.80 -25.31
N ALA A 91 10.87 -28.80 -24.43
CA ALA A 91 11.94 -29.79 -24.24
C ALA A 91 12.05 -30.78 -25.42
N ASN A 92 10.94 -31.19 -26.04
CA ASN A 92 10.99 -32.18 -27.13
C ASN A 92 11.70 -31.60 -28.39
N PRO A 93 11.40 -30.37 -28.85
CA PRO A 93 12.19 -29.74 -29.92
C PRO A 93 13.66 -29.50 -29.53
N VAL A 94 13.93 -29.07 -28.29
CA VAL A 94 15.32 -28.85 -27.82
C VAL A 94 16.13 -30.15 -27.81
N LEU A 95 15.57 -31.25 -27.29
CA LEU A 95 16.23 -32.56 -27.27
C LEU A 95 16.49 -33.09 -28.69
N LYS A 96 15.53 -32.92 -29.60
CA LYS A 96 15.69 -33.31 -31.02
C LYS A 96 16.77 -32.49 -31.72
N ALA A 97 16.82 -31.19 -31.45
CA ALA A 97 17.83 -30.28 -32.00
C ALA A 97 19.24 -30.58 -31.46
N VAL A 98 19.38 -30.88 -30.16
CA VAL A 98 20.67 -31.19 -29.52
C VAL A 98 21.23 -32.54 -29.97
N HIS A 99 20.37 -33.54 -30.14
CA HIS A 99 20.80 -34.90 -30.46
C HIS A 99 20.85 -35.21 -31.95
N ASN A 100 20.60 -34.24 -32.84
CA ASN A 100 20.48 -34.46 -34.29
C ASN A 100 19.57 -35.66 -34.59
N GLY A 101 18.44 -35.75 -33.88
CA GLY A 101 17.52 -36.88 -34.02
C GLY A 101 17.17 -37.12 -35.48
N THR A 102 16.98 -38.37 -35.87
CA THR A 102 16.68 -38.75 -37.27
C THR A 102 15.46 -38.03 -37.84
N ASP A 103 14.52 -37.61 -36.99
CA ASP A 103 13.31 -36.86 -37.34
C ASP A 103 13.40 -35.35 -37.09
N ALA A 104 14.58 -34.80 -36.75
CA ALA A 104 14.76 -33.37 -36.51
C ALA A 104 14.64 -32.59 -37.82
N THR A 105 13.74 -31.60 -37.86
CA THR A 105 13.49 -30.80 -39.05
C THR A 105 14.72 -29.93 -39.39
N PRO A 106 14.93 -29.54 -40.67
CA PRO A 106 16.08 -28.71 -41.05
C PRO A 106 16.15 -27.36 -40.30
N VAL A 107 14.98 -26.79 -39.95
CA VAL A 107 14.84 -25.57 -39.16
C VAL A 107 15.33 -25.80 -37.72
N GLU A 108 14.95 -26.92 -37.10
CA GLU A 108 15.40 -27.29 -35.74
C GLU A 108 16.92 -27.47 -35.66
N ARG A 109 17.59 -27.92 -36.73
CA ARG A 109 19.05 -28.15 -36.74
C ARG A 109 19.87 -26.88 -36.93
N HIS A 110 19.38 -25.92 -37.72
CA HIS A 110 20.18 -24.76 -38.14
C HIS A 110 19.98 -23.53 -37.24
N VAL A 111 18.80 -23.39 -36.63
CA VAL A 111 18.41 -22.17 -35.92
C VAL A 111 18.73 -22.24 -34.42
N TYR A 112 18.86 -23.44 -33.83
CA TYR A 112 18.87 -23.56 -32.37
C TYR A 112 20.23 -23.42 -31.67
N ALA A 113 21.38 -23.62 -32.32
CA ALA A 113 22.65 -23.65 -31.58
C ALA A 113 23.10 -22.28 -31.01
N PRO A 114 23.29 -21.22 -31.83
CA PRO A 114 23.71 -19.91 -31.31
C PRO A 114 22.61 -19.18 -30.52
N PHE A 115 21.36 -19.25 -30.97
CA PHE A 115 20.23 -18.63 -30.26
C PHE A 115 19.98 -19.25 -28.87
N ARG A 116 20.22 -20.56 -28.70
CA ARG A 116 20.10 -21.22 -27.40
C ARG A 116 21.15 -20.72 -26.42
N ASP A 117 22.39 -20.57 -26.84
CA ASP A 117 23.47 -20.20 -25.94
C ASP A 117 23.27 -18.75 -25.44
N ASP A 118 22.87 -17.83 -26.33
CA ASP A 118 22.52 -16.46 -25.96
C ASP A 118 21.26 -16.40 -25.07
N ALA A 119 20.22 -17.17 -25.38
CA ALA A 119 19.02 -17.26 -24.56
C ALA A 119 19.30 -17.88 -23.18
N ALA A 120 20.14 -18.90 -23.10
CA ALA A 120 20.55 -19.53 -21.84
C ALA A 120 21.35 -18.56 -20.96
N ILE A 121 22.25 -17.77 -21.56
CA ILE A 121 22.97 -16.70 -20.86
C ILE A 121 22.00 -15.63 -20.37
N ALA A 122 21.05 -15.20 -21.20
CA ALA A 122 20.05 -14.21 -20.82
C ALA A 122 19.14 -14.70 -19.68
N VAL A 123 18.62 -15.93 -19.78
CA VAL A 123 17.82 -16.57 -18.73
C VAL A 123 18.61 -16.71 -17.44
N SER A 124 19.89 -17.12 -17.51
CA SER A 124 20.74 -17.21 -16.32
C SER A 124 20.96 -15.86 -15.65
N LYS A 125 21.21 -14.80 -16.43
CA LYS A 125 21.30 -13.41 -15.92
C LYS A 125 19.98 -12.96 -15.27
N HIS A 126 18.85 -13.22 -15.92
CA HIS A 126 17.54 -12.87 -15.38
C HIS A 126 17.21 -13.66 -14.11
N ALA A 127 17.50 -14.96 -14.07
CA ALA A 127 17.30 -15.79 -12.89
C ALA A 127 18.13 -15.29 -11.70
N SER A 128 19.40 -14.93 -11.93
CA SER A 128 20.25 -14.35 -10.88
C SER A 128 19.75 -12.97 -10.41
N ALA A 129 19.26 -12.12 -11.33
CA ALA A 129 18.63 -10.85 -10.98
C ALA A 129 17.32 -11.03 -10.18
N VAL A 130 16.52 -12.04 -10.51
CA VAL A 130 15.29 -12.38 -9.77
C VAL A 130 15.63 -12.93 -8.38
N GLU A 131 16.63 -13.80 -8.27
CA GLU A 131 17.06 -14.34 -6.98
C GLU A 131 17.58 -13.25 -6.04
N THR A 132 18.39 -12.32 -6.56
CA THR A 132 18.91 -11.19 -5.77
C THR A 132 17.80 -10.27 -5.30
N THR A 133 16.85 -9.90 -6.17
CA THR A 133 15.71 -9.04 -5.79
C THR A 133 14.76 -9.72 -4.81
N LEU A 134 14.50 -11.03 -4.96
CA LEU A 134 13.73 -11.80 -3.97
C LEU A 134 14.46 -11.89 -2.63
N GLY A 135 15.78 -12.08 -2.64
CA GLY A 135 16.61 -12.07 -1.44
C GLY A 135 16.56 -10.73 -0.71
N GLU A 136 16.67 -9.62 -1.44
CA GLU A 136 16.54 -8.27 -0.89
C GLU A 136 15.13 -8.00 -0.33
N SER A 137 14.09 -8.37 -1.07
CA SER A 137 12.70 -8.23 -0.62
C SER A 137 12.45 -9.04 0.66
N THR A 138 12.96 -10.26 0.73
CA THR A 138 12.84 -11.12 1.92
C THR A 138 13.55 -10.50 3.12
N ARG A 139 14.75 -9.94 2.92
CA ARG A 139 15.50 -9.24 3.96
C ARG A 139 14.74 -8.02 4.48
N VAL A 140 14.24 -7.17 3.58
CA VAL A 140 13.45 -5.98 3.94
C VAL A 140 12.17 -6.38 4.69
N GLN A 141 11.51 -7.46 4.27
CA GLN A 141 10.31 -7.95 4.96
C GLN A 141 10.63 -8.45 6.37
N ALA A 142 11.74 -9.16 6.56
CA ALA A 142 12.20 -9.59 7.88
C ALA A 142 12.55 -8.39 8.78
N ASP A 143 13.30 -7.41 8.27
CA ASP A 143 13.66 -6.18 9.00
C ASP A 143 12.40 -5.37 9.39
N THR A 144 11.42 -5.31 8.49
CA THR A 144 10.13 -4.66 8.76
C THR A 144 9.37 -5.37 9.88
N ALA A 145 9.29 -6.71 9.86
CA ALA A 145 8.63 -7.48 10.91
C ALA A 145 9.28 -7.27 12.29
N LEU A 146 10.62 -7.25 12.35
CA LEU A 146 11.37 -6.95 13.58
C LEU A 146 11.11 -5.52 14.07
N THR A 147 11.09 -4.54 13.15
CA THR A 147 10.84 -3.14 13.48
C THR A 147 9.42 -2.92 14.00
N VAL A 148 8.42 -3.58 13.40
CA VAL A 148 7.04 -3.54 13.87
C VAL A 148 6.92 -4.13 15.26
N ALA A 149 7.56 -5.27 15.53
CA ALA A 149 7.57 -5.87 16.87
C ALA A 149 8.18 -4.91 17.90
N ARG A 150 9.29 -4.24 17.56
CA ARG A 150 9.92 -3.26 18.45
C ARG A 150 9.06 -2.00 18.65
N ASN A 151 8.38 -1.54 17.60
CA ASN A 151 7.45 -0.41 17.70
C ASN A 151 6.28 -0.72 18.63
N VAL A 152 5.74 -1.95 18.56
CA VAL A 152 4.68 -2.39 19.48
C VAL A 152 5.17 -2.40 20.93
N GLU A 153 6.37 -2.90 21.18
CA GLU A 153 7.00 -2.89 22.52
C GLU A 153 7.20 -1.45 23.04
N LEU A 154 7.76 -0.56 22.22
CA LEU A 154 7.96 0.84 22.58
C LEU A 154 6.63 1.57 22.83
N VAL A 155 5.60 1.29 22.04
CA VAL A 155 4.27 1.87 22.26
C VAL A 155 3.68 1.37 23.57
N ALA A 156 3.87 0.10 23.92
CA ALA A 156 3.45 -0.42 25.22
C ALA A 156 4.19 0.28 26.39
N GLU A 157 5.51 0.47 26.28
CA GLU A 157 6.30 1.23 27.26
C GLU A 157 5.82 2.69 27.38
N LEU A 158 5.53 3.35 26.25
CA LEU A 158 5.02 4.72 26.23
C LEU A 158 3.65 4.83 26.90
N LEU A 159 2.75 3.87 26.67
CA LEU A 159 1.44 3.84 27.32
C LEU A 159 1.57 3.61 28.82
N ASP A 160 2.46 2.73 29.26
CA ASP A 160 2.73 2.52 30.69
C ASP A 160 3.31 3.79 31.33
N LEU A 161 4.28 4.44 30.69
CA LEU A 161 4.86 5.68 31.18
C LEU A 161 3.82 6.82 31.23
N ALA A 162 2.95 6.92 30.22
CA ALA A 162 1.85 7.87 30.20
C ALA A 162 0.87 7.61 31.36
N ALA A 163 0.54 6.35 31.64
CA ALA A 163 -0.29 5.96 32.77
C ALA A 163 0.36 6.34 34.12
N GLN A 164 1.67 6.10 34.27
CA GLN A 164 2.42 6.51 35.46
C GLN A 164 2.44 8.03 35.65
N VAL A 165 2.58 8.80 34.57
CA VAL A 165 2.54 10.28 34.62
C VAL A 165 1.15 10.77 35.02
N GLU A 166 0.10 10.18 34.46
CA GLU A 166 -1.28 10.52 34.80
C GLU A 166 -1.59 10.19 36.27
N GLU A 167 -1.14 9.03 36.76
CA GLU A 167 -1.31 8.66 38.17
C GLU A 167 -0.57 9.62 39.11
N ARG A 168 0.65 10.05 38.76
CA ARG A 168 1.38 11.07 39.53
C ARG A 168 0.65 12.41 39.54
N LYS A 169 0.08 12.84 38.40
CA LYS A 169 -0.72 14.08 38.33
C LYS A 169 -1.97 13.98 39.20
N ARG A 170 -2.72 12.86 39.12
CA ARG A 170 -3.88 12.60 39.98
C ARG A 170 -3.50 12.57 41.45
N GLY A 171 -2.40 11.92 41.82
CA GLY A 171 -1.87 11.92 43.18
C GLY A 171 -1.56 13.33 43.70
N HIS A 172 -1.01 14.20 42.85
CA HIS A 172 -0.74 15.60 43.19
C HIS A 172 -2.01 16.46 43.32
N LEU A 173 -3.03 16.19 42.51
CA LEU A 173 -4.35 16.84 42.59
C LEU A 173 -5.16 16.34 43.80
N ASN A 174 -4.95 15.10 44.23
CA ASN A 174 -5.58 14.50 45.41
C ASN A 174 -4.89 14.87 46.73
N ASP A 175 -3.77 15.60 46.70
CA ASP A 175 -3.18 16.16 47.92
C ASP A 175 -4.17 17.15 48.55
N ALA A 176 -4.42 17.01 49.86
CA ALA A 176 -5.40 17.79 50.60
C ALA A 176 -5.12 19.30 50.52
N ARG A 177 -3.83 19.66 50.35
CA ARG A 177 -3.39 21.03 50.13
C ARG A 177 -3.80 21.56 48.75
N SER A 178 -3.58 20.77 47.70
CA SER A 178 -3.97 21.11 46.32
C SER A 178 -5.48 21.26 46.18
N GLN A 179 -6.27 20.36 46.79
CA GLN A 179 -7.74 20.49 46.79
C GLN A 179 -8.23 21.72 47.56
N GLY A 180 -7.56 22.08 48.66
CA GLY A 180 -7.88 23.29 49.42
C GLY A 180 -7.67 24.57 48.62
N GLU A 181 -6.55 24.67 47.89
CA GLU A 181 -6.26 25.81 47.03
C GLU A 181 -7.22 25.90 45.83
N VAL A 182 -7.56 24.76 45.19
CA VAL A 182 -8.55 24.73 44.10
C VAL A 182 -9.91 25.23 44.57
N ARG A 183 -10.44 24.72 45.68
CA ARG A 183 -11.74 25.17 46.23
C ARG A 183 -11.73 26.65 46.59
N ARG A 184 -10.63 27.14 47.17
CA ARG A 184 -10.47 28.55 47.50
C ARG A 184 -10.49 29.42 46.24
N LEU A 185 -9.80 29.00 45.17
CA LEU A 185 -9.79 29.73 43.90
C LEU A 185 -11.17 29.71 43.22
N GLU A 186 -11.88 28.57 43.24
CA GLU A 186 -13.25 28.46 42.73
C GLU A 186 -14.21 29.39 43.49
N GLU A 187 -14.10 29.45 44.83
CA GLU A 187 -14.89 30.38 45.63
C GLU A 187 -14.59 31.84 45.28
N GLN A 188 -13.32 32.19 45.06
CA GLN A 188 -12.91 33.53 44.66
C GLN A 188 -13.43 33.91 43.27
N VAL A 189 -13.35 33.00 42.30
CA VAL A 189 -13.88 33.22 40.94
C VAL A 189 -15.40 33.32 40.95
N ARG A 190 -16.09 32.49 41.74
CA ARG A 190 -17.55 32.59 41.86
C ARG A 190 -17.98 33.91 42.49
N LEU A 191 -17.24 34.37 43.51
CA LEU A 191 -17.48 35.68 44.11
C LEU A 191 -17.18 36.82 43.13
N SER A 192 -16.13 36.72 42.31
CA SER A 192 -15.82 37.73 41.31
C SER A 192 -16.85 37.75 40.19
N LYS A 193 -17.30 36.59 39.68
CA LYS A 193 -18.35 36.47 38.65
C LYS A 193 -19.66 37.08 39.16
N ARG A 194 -20.08 36.76 40.39
CA ARG A 194 -21.29 37.37 40.99
C ARG A 194 -21.17 38.88 41.15
N ARG A 195 -20.01 39.37 41.59
CA ARG A 195 -19.78 40.83 41.70
C ARG A 195 -19.83 41.50 40.34
N TRP A 196 -19.21 40.90 39.33
CA TRP A 196 -19.23 41.42 37.98
C TRP A 196 -20.65 41.41 37.38
N GLN A 197 -21.41 40.34 37.56
CA GLN A 197 -22.83 40.26 37.15
C GLN A 197 -23.68 41.36 37.81
N VAL A 198 -23.49 41.62 39.10
CA VAL A 198 -24.21 42.70 39.81
C VAL A 198 -23.82 44.06 39.26
N VAL A 199 -22.52 44.32 39.06
CA VAL A 199 -22.05 45.60 38.53
C VAL A 199 -22.52 45.81 37.09
N LYS A 200 -22.46 44.78 36.24
CA LYS A 200 -22.94 44.80 34.85
C LYS A 200 -24.46 45.05 34.80
N GLY A 201 -25.24 44.33 35.61
CA GLY A 201 -26.69 44.51 35.68
C GLY A 201 -27.12 45.90 36.17
N LEU A 202 -26.44 46.44 37.19
CA LEU A 202 -26.68 47.81 37.65
C LEU A 202 -26.30 48.85 36.59
N SER A 203 -25.16 48.66 35.92
CA SER A 203 -24.67 49.56 34.89
C SER A 203 -25.61 49.59 33.68
N SER A 204 -26.06 48.41 33.22
CA SER A 204 -27.04 48.27 32.14
C SER A 204 -28.38 48.92 32.51
N GLY A 205 -28.88 48.68 33.73
CA GLY A 205 -30.12 49.30 34.23
C GLY A 205 -30.06 50.83 34.34
N ILE A 206 -28.91 51.39 34.76
CA ILE A 206 -28.71 52.84 34.82
C ILE A 206 -28.68 53.46 33.42
N VAL A 207 -27.92 52.87 32.49
CA VAL A 207 -27.80 53.38 31.12
C VAL A 207 -29.15 53.32 30.40
N ALA A 208 -29.84 52.17 30.45
CA ALA A 208 -31.16 52.00 29.83
C ALA A 208 -32.24 52.89 30.48
N GLY A 209 -32.18 53.11 31.81
CA GLY A 209 -33.13 53.95 32.55
C GLY A 209 -32.85 55.46 32.46
N SER A 210 -31.66 55.89 32.02
CA SER A 210 -31.26 57.30 31.96
C SER A 210 -31.89 58.09 30.80
N GLY A 211 -32.48 57.41 29.81
CA GLY A 211 -33.05 58.03 28.61
C GLY A 211 -32.01 58.44 27.56
N VAL A 212 -30.73 58.06 27.74
CA VAL A 212 -29.68 58.19 26.71
C VAL A 212 -29.94 57.17 25.58
N ASP A 213 -29.74 57.57 24.32
CA ASP A 213 -29.94 56.73 23.12
C ASP A 213 -28.76 55.75 22.93
N TRP A 214 -28.66 54.78 23.85
CA TRP A 214 -27.59 53.77 23.93
C TRP A 214 -27.56 52.81 22.73
N ALA A 215 -28.63 52.73 21.93
CA ALA A 215 -28.71 51.84 20.78
C ALA A 215 -27.87 52.35 19.57
N ARG A 216 -27.56 53.65 19.53
CA ARG A 216 -26.78 54.29 18.46
C ARG A 216 -25.29 54.44 18.77
N ASP A 217 -24.90 54.22 20.01
CA ASP A 217 -23.51 54.28 20.46
C ASP A 217 -23.01 52.84 20.64
N ASP A 218 -22.00 52.46 19.86
CA ASP A 218 -21.46 51.09 19.86
C ASP A 218 -20.88 50.70 21.24
N GLU A 219 -20.35 51.66 22.01
CA GLU A 219 -19.77 51.42 23.34
C GLU A 219 -20.87 51.21 24.40
N LEU A 220 -21.94 52.01 24.35
CA LEU A 220 -23.09 51.85 25.24
C LEU A 220 -23.92 50.62 24.90
N ARG A 221 -23.98 50.26 23.61
CA ARG A 221 -24.65 49.06 23.14
C ARG A 221 -23.98 47.80 23.69
N ASP A 222 -22.66 47.70 23.63
CA ASP A 222 -21.89 46.60 24.23
C ASP A 222 -21.95 46.60 25.77
N MET A 223 -22.05 47.78 26.38
CA MET A 223 -22.21 47.88 27.83
C MET A 223 -23.58 47.38 28.31
N VAL A 224 -24.65 47.55 27.52
CA VAL A 224 -26.04 47.18 27.87
C VAL A 224 -26.41 45.76 27.42
N LEU A 225 -25.98 45.34 26.23
CA LEU A 225 -26.16 43.98 25.75
C LEU A 225 -25.09 43.09 26.38
N ASP A 226 -25.52 41.99 26.97
CA ASP A 226 -24.59 40.91 27.30
C ASP A 226 -24.27 40.18 25.98
N PRO A 227 -22.99 39.98 25.61
CA PRO A 227 -22.66 38.96 24.63
C PRO A 227 -23.14 37.64 25.24
N ASP A 228 -23.98 36.93 24.50
CA ASP A 228 -24.81 35.81 24.96
C ASP A 228 -24.15 34.95 26.05
N ASP A 229 -24.90 34.66 27.12
CA ASP A 229 -24.66 33.63 28.13
C ASP A 229 -24.70 32.21 27.49
N ASP A 230 -24.06 32.00 26.34
CA ASP A 230 -23.91 30.72 25.65
C ASP A 230 -22.71 29.92 26.20
N ASP A 231 -22.57 29.89 27.53
CA ASP A 231 -21.69 28.96 28.24
C ASP A 231 -22.32 28.61 29.59
N ASP A 232 -23.51 27.99 29.52
CA ASP A 232 -23.96 27.05 30.53
C ASP A 232 -23.66 25.63 30.00
N PRO A 233 -22.93 24.77 30.73
CA PRO A 233 -22.83 23.35 30.42
C PRO A 233 -24.12 22.57 30.71
#